data_AF-A0A2R6GH12-F1
#
_entry.id   AF-A0A2R6GH12-F1
#
_cell.length_a   1.000
_cell.length_b   1.000
_cell.length_c   1.000
_cell.angle_alpha   90.00
_cell.angle_beta   90.00
_cell.angle_gamma   90.00
#
_symmetry.space_group_name_H-M   'P 1'
#
loop_
_entity.id
_entity.type
_entity.pdbx_description
1 polymer ?
#
loop_
_entity_poly.entity_id
_entity_poly.type
_entity_poly.pdbx_seq_one_letter_code
_entity_poly.pdbx_strand_id
1 'polypeptide(L)'
;MNGEARYESFLAGDRPDDVLVYLHEDGVGSVEDLLEIGTRVDDGVVLVLPGDDGRAAFESATGMDPMAFAGAAMDTDGDVGDDCTGGTCPASDGNDADHYARFVFAFAEEQDEAVGDLYAEGDVMHAYAACDCGTTYSEKWVVDG
;
A
#
# COMPACT_ATOMS: atom_id res chain seq x y z
N MET A 1 16.55 8.54 9.83
CA MET A 1 15.29 9.24 9.54
C MET A 1 14.22 8.45 10.26
N ASN A 2 13.39 9.09 11.08
CA ASN A 2 12.31 8.38 11.80
C ASN A 2 11.30 7.86 10.76
N GLY A 3 10.68 6.71 11.00
CA GLY A 3 9.74 6.08 10.06
C GLY A 3 8.60 7.01 9.63
N GLU A 4 8.11 7.85 10.54
CA GLU A 4 7.01 8.80 10.31
C GLU A 4 7.34 9.83 9.21
N ALA A 5 8.51 10.48 9.27
CA ALA A 5 8.91 11.43 8.23
C ALA A 5 9.11 10.77 6.86
N ARG A 6 9.50 9.48 6.86
CA ARG A 6 9.68 8.72 5.62
C ARG A 6 8.34 8.34 5.00
N TYR A 7 7.38 8.03 5.86
CA TYR A 7 6.00 7.77 5.50
C TYR A 7 5.31 9.01 4.92
N GLU A 8 5.41 10.17 5.58
CA GLU A 8 4.89 11.43 5.06
C GLU A 8 5.50 11.79 3.70
N SER A 9 6.82 11.67 3.53
CA SER A 9 7.47 11.90 2.23
C SER A 9 7.03 10.91 1.15
N PHE A 10 6.72 9.67 1.50
CA PHE A 10 6.21 8.70 0.51
C PHE A 10 4.81 9.10 0.06
N LEU A 11 3.92 9.46 1.00
CA LEU A 11 2.56 9.89 0.67
C LEU A 11 2.53 11.17 -0.18
N ALA A 12 3.55 12.02 -0.07
CA ALA A 12 3.74 13.20 -0.90
C ALA A 12 4.35 12.92 -2.28
N GLY A 13 4.67 11.66 -2.61
CA GLY A 13 5.27 11.30 -3.91
C GLY A 13 6.79 11.51 -3.99
N ASP A 14 7.43 12.08 -2.97
CA ASP A 14 8.88 12.39 -2.94
C ASP A 14 9.80 11.15 -2.90
N ARG A 15 9.24 9.93 -2.98
CA ARG A 15 9.98 8.67 -2.85
C ARG A 15 9.57 7.62 -3.89
N PRO A 16 9.71 7.89 -5.21
CA PRO A 16 9.30 6.96 -6.28
C PRO A 16 10.10 5.65 -6.30
N ASP A 17 11.31 5.64 -5.73
CA ASP A 17 12.15 4.45 -5.62
C ASP A 17 11.84 3.58 -4.37
N ASP A 18 11.02 4.08 -3.44
CA ASP A 18 10.60 3.33 -2.26
C ASP A 18 9.22 2.69 -2.51
N VAL A 19 8.91 1.65 -1.74
CA VAL A 19 7.58 1.04 -1.66
C VAL A 19 7.07 1.16 -0.24
N LEU A 20 5.75 1.27 -0.12
CA LEU A 20 5.03 1.24 1.14
C LEU A 20 4.37 -0.12 1.33
N VAL A 21 4.55 -0.68 2.53
CA VAL A 21 3.88 -1.90 2.96
C VAL A 21 3.17 -1.62 4.28
N TYR A 22 1.85 -1.63 4.26
CA TYR A 22 1.03 -1.65 5.47
C TYR A 22 0.67 -3.08 5.83
N LEU A 23 0.74 -3.39 7.12
CA LEU A 23 0.41 -4.69 7.69
C LEU A 23 -0.50 -4.50 8.90
N HIS A 24 -1.72 -5.04 8.81
CA HIS A 24 -2.67 -5.03 9.92
C HIS A 24 -2.20 -5.97 11.04
N GLU A 25 -2.47 -5.62 12.31
CA GLU A 25 -2.00 -6.39 13.47
C GLU A 25 -2.54 -7.83 13.52
N ASP A 26 -3.82 -8.03 13.19
CA ASP A 26 -4.40 -9.37 13.03
C ASP A 26 -3.93 -10.11 11.76
N GLY A 27 -3.33 -9.38 10.82
CA GLY A 27 -2.88 -9.91 9.54
C GLY A 27 -1.51 -10.59 9.58
N VAL A 28 -0.66 -10.23 10.55
CA VAL A 28 0.73 -10.67 10.68
C VAL A 28 1.06 -11.24 12.06
N GLY A 29 2.02 -12.16 12.11
CA GLY A 29 2.34 -12.90 13.34
C GLY A 29 2.91 -12.05 14.49
N SER A 30 3.76 -11.06 14.19
CA SER A 30 4.39 -10.20 15.19
C SER A 30 4.62 -8.78 14.63
N VAL A 31 3.79 -7.82 15.02
CA VAL A 31 3.98 -6.40 14.67
C VAL A 31 5.20 -5.80 15.39
N GLU A 32 5.55 -6.32 16.57
CA GLU A 32 6.61 -5.78 17.43
C GLU A 32 7.99 -5.78 16.76
N ASP A 33 8.31 -6.84 16.00
CA ASP A 33 9.58 -6.94 15.24
C ASP A 33 9.62 -5.92 14.08
N LEU A 34 8.45 -5.56 13.53
CA LEU A 34 8.34 -4.63 12.41
C LEU A 34 8.44 -3.17 12.87
N LEU A 35 8.14 -2.87 14.14
CA LEU A 35 8.25 -1.52 14.69
C LEU A 35 9.68 -1.02 14.81
N GLU A 36 10.68 -1.89 14.73
CA GLU A 36 12.09 -1.47 14.69
C GLU A 36 12.43 -0.69 13.40
N ILE A 37 11.69 -0.96 12.31
CA ILE A 37 11.93 -0.39 10.98
C ILE A 37 10.70 0.29 10.37
N GLY A 38 9.55 0.24 11.05
CA GLY A 38 8.27 0.77 10.61
C GLY A 38 7.69 1.83 11.53
N THR A 39 6.55 2.38 11.11
CA THR A 39 5.76 3.38 11.81
C THR A 39 4.49 2.73 12.31
N ARG A 40 4.23 2.77 13.64
CA ARG A 40 2.94 2.33 14.19
C ARG A 40 1.86 3.28 13.72
N VAL A 41 0.80 2.73 13.16
CA VAL A 41 -0.48 3.42 12.87
C VAL A 41 -1.57 2.79 13.75
N ASP A 42 -2.84 3.20 13.63
CA ASP A 42 -3.92 2.74 14.51
C ASP A 42 -4.02 1.20 14.56
N ASP A 43 -4.26 0.55 13.42
CA ASP A 43 -4.55 -0.89 13.36
C ASP A 43 -3.39 -1.75 12.80
N GLY A 44 -2.20 -1.16 12.67
CA GLY A 44 -1.05 -1.89 12.14
C GLY A 44 0.26 -1.12 12.13
N VAL A 45 1.14 -1.53 11.21
CA VAL A 45 2.45 -0.93 10.98
C VAL A 45 2.63 -0.61 9.51
N VAL A 46 3.21 0.55 9.22
CA VAL A 46 3.60 0.99 7.88
C VAL A 46 5.12 0.91 7.75
N LEU A 47 5.59 0.28 6.69
CA LEU A 47 7.00 0.18 6.32
C LEU A 47 7.22 0.94 5.02
N VAL A 48 8.15 1.89 5.01
CA VAL A 48 8.60 2.55 3.77
C VAL A 48 10.06 2.20 3.54
N LEU A 49 10.30 1.41 2.50
CA LEU A 49 11.59 0.76 2.24
C LEU A 49 11.97 0.95 0.77
N PRO A 50 13.28 0.95 0.42
CA PRO A 50 13.70 0.88 -0.98
C PRO A 50 13.03 -0.29 -1.70
N GLY A 51 12.68 -0.14 -2.98
CA GLY A 51 11.82 -1.08 -3.70
C GLY A 51 12.23 -2.56 -3.60
N ASP A 52 13.51 -2.88 -3.73
CA ASP A 52 14.01 -4.26 -3.59
C ASP A 52 13.85 -4.80 -2.15
N ASP A 53 14.18 -3.97 -1.15
CA ASP A 53 14.09 -4.33 0.27
C ASP A 53 12.62 -4.49 0.70
N GLY A 54 11.75 -3.60 0.25
CA GLY A 54 10.33 -3.63 0.57
C GLY A 54 9.60 -4.82 -0.05
N ARG A 55 9.95 -5.19 -1.28
CA ARG A 55 9.44 -6.42 -1.92
C ARG A 55 9.86 -7.67 -1.14
N ALA A 56 11.13 -7.76 -0.74
CA ALA A 56 11.62 -8.87 0.07
C ALA A 56 10.94 -8.93 1.45
N ALA A 57 10.72 -7.77 2.09
CA ALA A 57 10.02 -7.69 3.36
C ALA A 57 8.56 -8.14 3.25
N PHE A 58 7.85 -7.70 2.19
CA PHE A 58 6.47 -8.12 1.92
C PHE A 58 6.36 -9.63 1.73
N GLU A 59 7.23 -10.22 0.89
CA GLU A 59 7.22 -11.67 0.65
C GLU A 59 7.51 -12.44 1.95
N SER A 60 8.47 -11.97 2.76
CA SER A 60 8.79 -12.59 4.04
C SER A 60 7.64 -12.50 5.06
N ALA A 61 6.88 -11.40 5.06
CA ALA A 61 5.80 -11.17 6.02
C ALA A 61 4.50 -11.90 5.63
N THR A 62 4.19 -11.93 4.33
CA THR A 62 2.90 -12.41 3.82
C THR A 62 2.98 -13.79 3.16
N GLY A 63 4.18 -14.23 2.77
CA GLY A 63 4.39 -15.42 1.95
C GLY A 63 3.95 -15.26 0.49
N MET A 64 3.66 -14.04 0.04
CA MET A 64 3.16 -13.74 -1.31
C MET A 64 4.17 -12.94 -2.13
N ASP A 65 4.24 -13.23 -3.42
CA ASP A 65 5.03 -12.43 -4.37
C ASP A 65 4.32 -11.08 -4.60
N PRO A 66 4.99 -9.93 -4.34
CA PRO A 66 4.37 -8.61 -4.46
C PRO A 66 3.86 -8.31 -5.88
N MET A 67 4.58 -8.76 -6.91
CA MET A 67 4.22 -8.48 -8.31
C MET A 67 3.02 -9.31 -8.75
N ALA A 68 2.96 -10.58 -8.34
CA ALA A 68 1.81 -11.44 -8.57
C ALA A 68 0.58 -10.93 -7.81
N PHE A 69 0.76 -10.41 -6.59
CA PHE A 69 -0.30 -9.78 -5.82
C PHE A 69 -0.82 -8.51 -6.51
N ALA A 70 0.05 -7.57 -6.88
CA ALA A 70 -0.33 -6.35 -7.61
C ALA A 70 -1.05 -6.69 -8.93
N GLY A 71 -0.53 -7.68 -9.67
CA GLY A 71 -1.14 -8.16 -10.90
C GLY A 71 -2.53 -8.81 -10.73
N ALA A 72 -2.81 -9.43 -9.58
CA ALA A 72 -4.14 -9.96 -9.28
C ALA A 72 -5.11 -8.86 -8.80
N ALA A 73 -4.61 -7.89 -8.04
CA ALA A 73 -5.39 -6.79 -7.50
C ALA A 73 -5.77 -5.75 -8.56
N MET A 74 -4.91 -5.49 -9.55
CA MET A 74 -5.16 -4.49 -10.61
C MET A 74 -6.40 -4.76 -11.47
N ASP A 75 -6.92 -5.98 -11.47
CA ASP A 75 -8.12 -6.35 -12.23
C ASP A 75 -9.43 -6.04 -11.45
N THR A 76 -9.32 -5.55 -10.21
CA THR A 76 -10.47 -5.26 -9.33
C THR A 76 -10.38 -3.85 -8.79
N ASP A 77 -11.24 -2.95 -9.28
CA ASP A 77 -11.37 -1.60 -8.74
C ASP A 77 -11.96 -1.62 -7.33
N GLY A 78 -11.36 -0.87 -6.41
CA GLY A 78 -11.86 -0.64 -5.06
C GLY A 78 -11.08 0.49 -4.39
N ASP A 79 -11.63 1.11 -3.36
CA ASP A 79 -11.01 2.32 -2.78
C ASP A 79 -9.91 1.96 -1.80
N VAL A 80 -8.69 2.47 -2.00
CA VAL A 80 -7.63 2.48 -0.99
C VAL A 80 -7.52 3.90 -0.44
N GLY A 81 -7.37 4.04 0.89
CA GLY A 81 -7.21 5.35 1.50
C GLY A 81 -5.89 6.03 1.07
N ASP A 82 -5.89 7.36 1.02
CA ASP A 82 -4.71 8.15 0.63
C ASP A 82 -3.49 7.92 1.55
N ASP A 83 -3.72 7.42 2.76
CA ASP A 83 -2.69 7.05 3.72
C ASP A 83 -2.13 5.64 3.49
N CYS A 84 -2.68 4.88 2.55
CA CYS A 84 -2.30 3.50 2.24
C CYS A 84 -2.38 2.55 3.46
N THR A 85 -3.25 2.82 4.44
CA THR A 85 -3.42 1.94 5.63
C THR A 85 -4.76 1.20 5.67
N GLY A 86 -5.60 1.39 4.66
CA GLY A 86 -6.94 0.83 4.63
C GLY A 86 -7.65 1.08 3.31
N GLY A 87 -8.94 0.76 3.28
CA GLY A 87 -9.74 0.93 2.08
C GLY A 87 -11.15 0.35 2.21
N THR A 88 -11.99 0.65 1.22
CA THR A 88 -13.33 0.08 1.09
C THR A 88 -13.26 -1.13 0.18
N CYS A 89 -13.41 -2.32 0.76
CA CYS A 89 -13.42 -3.54 -0.02
C CYS A 89 -14.66 -3.58 -0.94
N PRO A 90 -14.51 -3.77 -2.26
CA PRO A 90 -15.65 -3.81 -3.18
C PRO A 90 -16.60 -4.99 -2.91
N ALA A 91 -16.14 -6.00 -2.18
CA ALA A 91 -16.95 -7.14 -1.75
C ALA A 91 -17.71 -6.90 -0.44
N SER A 92 -17.57 -5.75 0.22
CA SER A 92 -18.30 -5.45 1.47
C SER A 92 -19.79 -5.25 1.24
N ASP A 93 -20.19 -4.90 0.01
CA ASP A 93 -21.59 -4.63 -0.39
C ASP A 93 -22.28 -3.62 0.57
N GLY A 94 -21.49 -2.70 1.14
CA GLY A 94 -21.91 -1.69 2.11
C GLY A 94 -21.93 -2.14 3.58
N ASN A 95 -21.35 -3.30 3.90
CA ASN A 95 -21.16 -3.79 5.26
C ASN A 95 -19.67 -3.99 5.60
N ASP A 96 -19.04 -2.95 6.13
CA ASP A 96 -17.59 -2.97 6.38
C ASP A 96 -17.19 -3.62 7.71
N ALA A 97 -18.14 -4.08 8.52
CA ALA A 97 -17.87 -4.59 9.88
C ALA A 97 -16.94 -5.82 9.92
N ASP A 98 -16.87 -6.58 8.82
CA ASP A 98 -16.01 -7.75 8.66
C ASP A 98 -14.97 -7.54 7.52
N HIS A 99 -14.80 -6.31 7.05
CA HIS A 99 -13.91 -5.98 5.94
C HIS A 99 -12.88 -4.94 6.37
N TYR A 100 -11.63 -5.38 6.49
CA TYR A 100 -10.49 -4.51 6.69
C TYR A 100 -9.36 -4.90 5.74
N ALA A 101 -8.47 -3.97 5.41
CA ALA A 101 -7.28 -4.28 4.66
C ALA A 101 -6.32 -5.04 5.57
N ARG A 102 -6.04 -6.30 5.25
CA ARG A 102 -5.06 -7.11 5.97
C ARG A 102 -3.64 -6.63 5.69
N PHE A 103 -3.39 -6.19 4.46
CA PHE A 103 -2.17 -5.52 4.06
C PHE A 103 -2.41 -4.66 2.82
N VAL A 104 -1.62 -3.60 2.68
CA VAL A 104 -1.59 -2.73 1.50
C VAL A 104 -0.14 -2.67 0.99
N PHE A 105 0.02 -2.78 -0.32
CA PHE A 105 1.29 -2.59 -1.02
C PHE A 105 1.12 -1.39 -1.95
N ALA A 106 1.99 -0.38 -1.84
CA ALA A 106 1.90 0.82 -2.66
C ALA A 106 3.26 1.30 -3.16
N PHE A 107 3.27 1.99 -4.29
CA PHE A 107 4.43 2.67 -4.85
C PHE A 107 4.01 3.92 -5.64
N ALA A 108 4.86 4.93 -5.64
CA ALA A 108 4.68 6.11 -6.48
C ALA A 108 5.41 5.92 -7.82
N GLU A 109 4.78 6.35 -8.91
CA GLU A 109 5.36 6.40 -10.25
C GLU A 109 5.54 7.86 -10.67
N GLU A 110 6.73 8.22 -11.14
CA GLU A 110 7.02 9.59 -11.60
C GLU A 110 6.13 9.98 -12.78
N GLN A 111 5.77 11.27 -12.86
CA GLN A 111 5.01 11.82 -13.98
C GLN A 111 5.63 11.43 -15.35
N ASP A 112 4.80 10.91 -16.24
CA ASP A 112 5.16 10.60 -17.63
C ASP A 112 4.09 11.12 -18.61
N GLU A 113 4.36 12.30 -19.19
CA GLU A 113 3.51 12.91 -20.22
C GLU A 113 3.33 12.04 -21.47
N ALA A 114 4.23 11.09 -21.75
CA ALA A 114 4.15 10.23 -22.92
C ALA A 114 3.13 9.09 -22.75
N VAL A 115 2.87 8.69 -21.50
CA VAL A 115 1.84 7.69 -21.17
C VAL A 115 0.44 8.31 -21.29
N GLY A 116 0.26 9.55 -20.80
CA GLY A 116 -1.04 10.23 -20.79
C GLY A 116 -1.89 9.88 -19.56
N ASP A 117 -3.17 10.28 -19.58
CA ASP A 117 -4.10 10.13 -18.44
C ASP A 117 -3.52 10.73 -17.14
N LEU A 118 -3.70 10.05 -16.01
CA LEU A 118 -3.22 10.50 -14.69
C LEU A 118 -1.69 10.74 -14.68
N TYR A 119 -0.93 9.97 -15.46
CA TYR A 119 0.53 10.08 -15.53
C TYR A 119 1.00 11.37 -16.19
N ALA A 120 0.15 12.04 -16.98
CA ALA A 120 0.47 13.35 -17.51
C ALA A 120 0.16 14.49 -16.52
N GLU A 121 -0.61 14.22 -15.46
CA GLU A 121 -1.06 15.23 -14.50
C GLU A 121 -0.08 15.43 -13.34
N GLY A 122 0.61 14.37 -12.94
CA GLY A 122 1.63 14.40 -11.88
C GLY A 122 2.14 13.00 -11.55
N ASP A 123 2.83 12.87 -10.42
CA ASP A 123 3.23 11.56 -9.90
C ASP A 123 1.98 10.76 -9.51
N VAL A 124 1.97 9.47 -9.84
CA VAL A 124 0.80 8.59 -9.63
C VAL A 124 1.09 7.62 -8.51
N MET A 125 0.25 7.61 -7.48
CA MET A 125 0.27 6.57 -6.46
C MET A 125 -0.49 5.35 -6.97
N HIS A 126 0.16 4.19 -6.89
CA HIS A 126 -0.44 2.88 -7.12
C HIS A 126 -0.57 2.16 -5.79
N ALA A 127 -1.79 1.80 -5.40
CA ALA A 127 -2.02 1.06 -4.16
C ALA A 127 -2.85 -0.20 -4.39
N TYR A 128 -2.44 -1.29 -3.74
CA TYR A 128 -3.04 -2.61 -3.84
C TYR A 128 -3.33 -3.13 -2.44
N ALA A 129 -4.58 -3.48 -2.18
CA ALA A 129 -5.02 -3.96 -0.88
C ALA A 129 -5.51 -5.40 -0.95
N ALA A 130 -5.20 -6.18 0.08
CA ALA A 130 -5.85 -7.46 0.32
C ALA A 130 -6.77 -7.32 1.53
N CYS A 131 -8.06 -7.55 1.32
CA CYS A 131 -9.03 -7.60 2.39
C CYS A 131 -8.93 -8.92 3.14
N ASP A 132 -9.26 -8.91 4.44
CA ASP A 132 -9.40 -10.13 5.24
C ASP A 132 -10.41 -11.14 4.65
N CYS A 133 -11.45 -10.66 3.96
CA CYS A 133 -12.41 -11.52 3.27
C CYS A 133 -11.82 -12.29 2.07
N GLY A 134 -10.56 -12.02 1.71
CA GLY A 134 -9.82 -12.65 0.61
C GLY A 134 -9.90 -11.90 -0.73
N THR A 135 -10.68 -10.83 -0.81
CA THR A 135 -10.75 -9.98 -2.01
C THR A 135 -9.53 -9.09 -2.09
N THR A 136 -8.93 -9.00 -3.28
CA THR A 136 -7.84 -8.07 -3.58
C THR A 136 -8.36 -6.98 -4.51
N TYR A 137 -7.95 -5.74 -4.30
CA TYR A 137 -8.40 -4.59 -5.09
C TYR A 137 -7.30 -3.54 -5.20
N SER A 138 -7.45 -2.62 -6.15
CA SER A 138 -6.50 -1.55 -6.38
C SER A 138 -7.17 -0.21 -6.58
N GLU A 139 -6.46 0.84 -6.18
CA GLU A 139 -6.79 2.24 -6.47
C GLU A 139 -5.53 2.93 -7.02
N LYS A 140 -5.74 3.97 -7.83
CA LYS A 140 -4.65 4.83 -8.31
C LYS A 140 -5.08 6.28 -8.41
N TRP A 141 -4.21 7.18 -7.96
CA TRP A 141 -4.52 8.60 -7.93
C TRP A 141 -3.27 9.44 -8.18
N VAL A 142 -3.48 10.69 -8.60
CA VAL A 142 -2.40 11.68 -8.73
C VAL A 142 -2.07 12.21 -7.34
N VAL A 143 -0.79 12.27 -7.01
CA VAL A 143 -0.31 12.86 -5.76
C VAL A 143 -0.21 14.37 -5.92
N ASP A 144 -0.97 15.12 -5.12
CA ASP A 144 -0.84 16.57 -5.04
C ASP A 144 0.39 16.92 -4.17
N GLY A 145 1.51 17.26 -4.80
CA GLY A 145 2.73 17.74 -4.14
C GLY A 145 2.61 19.11 -3.48
#